data_AF-A0A1C6U7R5-F1
#
_entry.id   AF-A0A1C6U7R5-F1
#
_cell.length_a   1.000
_cell.length_b   1.000
_cell.length_c   1.000
_cell.angle_alpha   90.00
_cell.angle_beta   90.00
_cell.angle_gamma   90.00
#
_symmetry.space_group_name_H-M   'P 1'
#
loop_
_entity.id
_entity.type
_entity.pdbx_description
1 polymer ?
#
loop_
_entity_poly.entity_id
_entity_poly.type
_entity_poly.pdbx_seq_one_letter_code
_entity_poly.pdbx_strand_id
1 'polypeptide(L)'
;MDVLLLPFRWIYRGLVWFANSPRTLIISYLLMIVVAGVIYGEVENRSPADAVWWAVVTASTVGYGDISPVSWQGRTLAALLISTMVLLVIPLITAHFASQLIVDDDAFEHEEQEQLKADVRRMRALLEEIALRQGIELPDLPPERPVSGPGSAGPPWERPGRSGRRRRPR
;
A
#
# COMPACT_ATOMS: atom_id res chain seq x y z
N MET A 1 12.38 -14.12 -19.76
CA MET A 1 11.04 -13.50 -19.80
C MET A 1 11.03 -12.11 -19.15
N ASP A 2 12.09 -11.73 -18.43
CA ASP A 2 12.19 -10.44 -17.71
C ASP A 2 12.35 -9.20 -18.60
N VAL A 3 12.95 -9.33 -19.77
CA VAL A 3 13.19 -8.20 -20.71
C VAL A 3 11.88 -7.61 -21.23
N LEU A 4 10.83 -8.44 -21.36
CA LEU A 4 9.52 -8.03 -21.88
C LEU A 4 8.71 -7.22 -20.85
N LEU A 5 9.04 -7.35 -19.56
CA LEU A 5 8.37 -6.64 -18.47
C LEU A 5 9.13 -5.38 -18.00
N LEU A 6 10.33 -5.12 -18.52
CA LEU A 6 11.08 -3.90 -18.22
C LEU A 6 10.27 -2.61 -18.44
N PRO A 7 9.60 -2.36 -19.60
CA PRO A 7 8.82 -1.13 -19.77
C PRO A 7 7.68 -1.02 -18.76
N PHE A 8 7.04 -2.13 -18.40
CA PHE A 8 5.97 -2.17 -17.40
C PHE A 8 6.49 -1.82 -15.99
N ARG A 9 7.68 -2.30 -15.62
CA ARG A 9 8.31 -1.98 -14.32
C ARG A 9 8.73 -0.52 -14.22
N TRP A 10 9.17 0.10 -15.32
CA TRP A 10 9.47 1.53 -15.36
C TRP A 10 8.22 2.38 -15.19
N ILE A 11 7.12 2.04 -15.88
CA ILE A 11 5.82 2.71 -15.73
C ILE A 11 5.30 2.54 -14.29
N TYR A 12 5.35 1.33 -13.75
CA TYR A 12 4.93 1.06 -12.37
C TYR A 12 5.76 1.87 -11.35
N ARG A 13 7.09 1.89 -11.49
CA ARG A 13 7.96 2.67 -10.59
C ARG A 13 7.71 4.18 -10.72
N GLY A 14 7.50 4.68 -11.93
CA GLY A 14 7.15 6.08 -12.15
C GLY A 14 5.81 6.44 -11.51
N LEU A 15 4.81 5.57 -11.67
CA LEU A 15 3.48 5.74 -11.06
C LEU A 15 3.55 5.69 -9.53
N VAL A 16 4.30 4.74 -8.96
CA VAL A 16 4.50 4.62 -7.51
C VAL A 16 5.26 5.83 -6.96
N TRP A 17 6.34 6.26 -7.63
CA TRP A 17 7.09 7.46 -7.23
C TRP A 17 6.21 8.71 -7.23
N PHE A 18 5.36 8.86 -8.25
CA PHE A 18 4.41 9.95 -8.38
C PHE A 18 3.32 9.91 -7.29
N ALA A 19 2.80 8.71 -6.98
CA ALA A 19 1.79 8.51 -5.94
C ALA A 19 2.35 8.67 -4.52
N ASN A 20 3.66 8.45 -4.32
CA ASN A 20 4.28 8.47 -3.00
C ASN A 20 4.63 9.89 -2.49
N SER A 21 4.41 10.93 -3.30
CA SER A 21 4.71 12.31 -2.92
C SER A 21 3.43 13.18 -2.87
N PRO A 22 3.05 13.74 -1.70
CA PRO A 22 1.82 14.53 -1.59
C PRO A 22 1.83 15.80 -2.44
N ARG A 23 3.02 16.41 -2.55
CA ARG A 23 3.23 17.61 -3.36
C ARG A 23 3.01 17.34 -4.84
N THR A 24 3.47 16.19 -5.34
CA THR A 24 3.28 15.83 -6.76
C THR A 24 1.81 15.56 -7.07
N LEU A 25 1.07 14.93 -6.13
CA LEU A 25 -0.39 14.75 -6.27
C LEU A 25 -1.11 16.10 -6.39
N ILE A 26 -0.84 17.05 -5.48
CA ILE A 26 -1.46 18.38 -5.50
C ILE A 26 -1.11 19.13 -6.79
N ILE A 27 0.17 19.18 -7.16
CA ILE A 27 0.61 19.88 -8.38
C ILE A 27 -0.02 19.26 -9.62
N SER A 28 -0.08 17.93 -9.70
CA SER A 28 -0.68 17.24 -10.84
C SER A 28 -2.19 17.47 -10.94
N TYR A 29 -2.91 17.53 -9.82
CA TYR A 29 -4.33 17.83 -9.77
C TYR A 29 -4.60 19.26 -10.29
N LEU A 30 -3.84 20.24 -9.80
CA LEU A 30 -3.95 21.63 -10.26
C LEU A 30 -3.59 21.78 -11.75
N LEU A 31 -2.51 21.12 -12.19
CA LEU A 31 -2.09 21.12 -13.59
C LEU A 31 -3.19 20.54 -14.48
N MET A 32 -3.79 19.43 -14.07
CA MET A 32 -4.85 18.78 -14.82
C MET A 32 -6.10 19.66 -14.90
N ILE A 33 -6.47 20.41 -13.85
CA ILE A 33 -7.55 21.40 -13.91
C ILE A 33 -7.26 22.46 -14.98
N VAL A 34 -6.06 23.01 -14.98
CA VAL A 34 -5.67 24.04 -15.97
C VAL A 34 -5.72 23.47 -17.38
N VAL A 35 -5.14 22.29 -17.60
CA VAL A 35 -5.12 21.63 -18.92
C VAL A 35 -6.54 21.30 -19.39
N ALA A 36 -7.36 20.69 -18.54
CA ALA A 36 -8.74 20.36 -18.88
C ALA A 36 -9.58 21.62 -19.15
N GLY A 37 -9.38 22.68 -18.36
CA GLY A 37 -10.04 23.98 -18.56
C GLY A 37 -9.65 24.62 -19.88
N VAL A 38 -8.36 24.65 -20.23
CA VAL A 38 -7.90 25.18 -21.52
C VAL A 38 -8.51 24.40 -22.69
N ILE A 39 -8.44 23.06 -22.66
CA ILE A 39 -9.01 22.22 -23.73
C ILE A 39 -10.53 22.44 -23.84
N TYR A 40 -11.23 22.50 -22.71
CA TYR A 40 -12.67 22.76 -22.69
C TYR A 40 -13.03 24.15 -23.25
N GLY A 41 -12.27 25.18 -22.88
CA GLY A 41 -12.45 26.54 -23.36
C GLY A 41 -12.34 26.64 -24.88
N GLU A 42 -11.35 25.98 -25.47
CA GLU A 42 -11.16 25.91 -26.92
C GLU A 42 -12.28 25.12 -27.62
N VAL A 43 -12.67 23.97 -27.06
CA VAL A 43 -13.69 23.08 -27.66
C VAL A 43 -15.10 23.68 -27.61
N GLU A 44 -15.45 24.34 -26.51
CA GLU A 44 -16.79 24.90 -26.27
C GLU A 44 -16.85 26.42 -26.48
N ASN A 45 -15.76 27.06 -26.96
CA ASN A 45 -15.62 28.51 -27.15
C ASN A 45 -16.04 29.33 -25.91
N ARG A 46 -15.55 28.93 -24.73
CA ARG A 46 -15.85 29.57 -23.44
C ARG A 46 -14.74 30.52 -23.02
N SER A 47 -15.09 31.52 -22.19
CA SER A 47 -14.09 32.40 -21.61
C SER A 47 -13.10 31.59 -20.75
N PRO A 48 -11.83 32.01 -20.62
CA PRO A 48 -10.85 31.28 -19.80
C PRO A 48 -11.29 31.10 -18.35
N ALA A 49 -12.00 32.10 -17.80
CA ALA A 49 -12.53 32.06 -16.44
C ALA A 49 -13.62 30.98 -16.29
N ASP A 50 -14.60 30.95 -17.20
CA ASP A 50 -15.68 29.95 -17.19
C ASP A 50 -15.14 28.54 -17.44
N ALA A 51 -14.11 28.42 -18.29
CA ALA A 51 -13.52 27.14 -18.64
C ALA A 51 -12.72 26.53 -17.48
N VAL A 52 -11.94 27.34 -16.76
CA VAL A 52 -11.27 26.91 -15.52
C VAL A 52 -12.29 26.61 -14.43
N TRP A 53 -13.33 27.44 -14.28
CA TRP A 53 -14.41 27.19 -13.32
C TRP A 53 -15.10 25.84 -13.57
N TRP A 54 -15.46 25.55 -14.82
CA TRP A 54 -16.02 24.26 -15.22
C TRP A 54 -15.10 23.10 -14.83
N ALA A 55 -13.80 23.23 -15.12
CA ALA A 55 -12.82 22.20 -14.80
C ALA A 55 -12.68 22.00 -13.28
N VAL A 56 -12.69 23.07 -12.49
CA VAL A 56 -12.65 23.01 -11.01
C VAL A 56 -13.87 22.28 -10.48
N VAL A 57 -15.08 22.71 -10.86
CA VAL A 57 -16.35 22.15 -10.36
C VAL A 57 -16.53 20.69 -10.76
N THR A 58 -16.07 20.33 -11.96
CA THR A 58 -16.12 18.95 -12.46
C THR A 58 -15.06 18.08 -11.79
N ALA A 59 -13.81 18.54 -11.69
CA ALA A 59 -12.71 17.79 -11.09
C ALA A 59 -12.90 17.58 -9.58
N SER A 60 -13.51 18.55 -8.88
CA SER A 60 -13.87 18.45 -7.47
C SER A 60 -15.09 17.56 -7.22
N THR A 61 -15.73 17.03 -8.27
CA THR A 61 -16.97 16.25 -8.22
C THR A 61 -18.19 16.98 -7.63
N VAL A 62 -18.12 18.32 -7.51
CA VAL A 62 -19.23 19.15 -7.00
C VAL A 62 -20.37 19.24 -8.02
N GLY A 63 -20.04 19.51 -9.30
CA GLY A 63 -20.99 19.41 -10.40
C GLY A 63 -22.22 20.31 -10.30
N TYR A 64 -22.05 21.63 -10.12
CA TYR A 64 -23.18 22.58 -10.06
C TYR A 64 -24.11 22.53 -11.29
N GLY A 65 -23.56 22.20 -12.47
CA GLY A 65 -24.32 22.07 -13.71
C GLY A 65 -24.69 23.40 -14.38
N ASP A 66 -24.17 24.51 -13.87
CA ASP A 66 -24.26 25.86 -14.44
C ASP A 66 -23.56 25.96 -15.81
N ILE A 67 -22.41 25.31 -15.94
CA ILE A 67 -21.67 25.16 -17.19
C ILE A 67 -21.49 23.67 -17.48
N SER A 68 -21.82 23.26 -18.71
CA SER A 68 -21.69 21.86 -19.15
C SER A 68 -21.34 21.77 -20.63
N PRO A 69 -20.62 20.71 -21.05
CA PRO A 69 -20.29 20.51 -22.46
C PRO A 69 -21.53 20.17 -23.28
N VAL A 70 -21.70 20.87 -24.40
CA VAL A 70 -22.80 20.62 -25.34
C VAL A 70 -22.30 19.80 -26.54
N SER A 71 -21.05 20.01 -26.94
CA SER A 71 -20.43 19.31 -28.07
C SER A 71 -20.09 17.86 -27.75
N TRP A 72 -19.99 17.03 -28.79
CA TRP A 72 -19.56 15.63 -28.66
C TRP A 72 -18.14 15.53 -28.07
N GLN A 73 -17.24 16.40 -28.52
CA GLN A 73 -15.86 16.48 -28.09
C GLN A 73 -15.78 16.90 -26.62
N GLY A 74 -16.54 17.94 -26.22
CA GLY A 74 -16.60 18.41 -24.84
C GLY A 74 -17.16 17.35 -23.89
N ARG A 75 -18.17 16.58 -24.31
CA ARG A 75 -18.73 15.47 -23.53
C ARG A 75 -17.72 14.33 -23.34
N THR A 76 -16.94 14.03 -24.38
CA THR A 76 -15.86 13.04 -24.32
C THR A 76 -14.76 13.49 -23.35
N LEU A 77 -14.35 14.76 -23.42
CA LEU A 77 -13.40 15.37 -22.48
C LEU A 77 -13.91 15.28 -21.03
N ALA A 78 -15.17 15.64 -20.80
CA ALA A 78 -15.79 15.58 -19.49
C ALA A 78 -15.83 14.15 -18.94
N ALA A 79 -16.22 13.17 -19.76
CA ALA A 79 -16.23 11.76 -19.38
C ALA A 79 -14.84 11.27 -18.98
N LEU A 80 -13.79 11.69 -19.70
CA LEU A 80 -12.41 11.34 -19.39
C LEU A 80 -11.92 12.01 -18.11
N LEU A 81 -12.22 13.29 -17.91
CA LEU A 81 -11.89 14.02 -16.68
C LEU A 81 -12.54 13.37 -15.46
N ILE A 82 -13.85 13.12 -15.52
CA ILE A 82 -14.62 12.48 -14.44
C ILE A 82 -14.07 11.09 -14.14
N SER A 83 -13.85 10.27 -15.18
CA SER A 83 -13.30 8.92 -15.03
C SER A 83 -11.92 8.94 -14.39
N THR A 84 -11.07 9.90 -14.77
CA THR A 84 -9.72 10.08 -14.18
C THR A 84 -9.79 10.47 -12.71
N MET A 85 -10.72 11.34 -12.32
CA MET A 85 -10.93 11.72 -10.92
C MET A 85 -11.36 10.54 -10.06
N VAL A 86 -12.41 9.85 -10.48
CA VAL A 86 -13.00 8.77 -9.69
C VAL A 86 -12.10 7.54 -9.63
N LEU A 87 -11.42 7.18 -10.72
CA LEU A 87 -10.62 5.95 -10.78
C LEU A 87 -9.19 6.12 -10.29
N LEU A 88 -8.60 7.31 -10.41
CA LEU A 88 -7.18 7.51 -10.13
C LEU A 88 -6.95 8.52 -9.00
N VAL A 89 -7.39 9.77 -9.16
CA VAL A 89 -6.93 10.84 -8.26
C VAL A 89 -7.56 10.74 -6.87
N ILE A 90 -8.87 10.56 -6.77
CA ILE A 90 -9.55 10.46 -5.46
C ILE A 90 -9.05 9.24 -4.66
N PRO A 91 -8.93 8.02 -5.24
CA PRO A 91 -8.38 6.88 -4.52
C PRO A 91 -6.93 7.08 -4.07
N LEU A 92 -6.07 7.67 -4.90
CA LEU A 92 -4.67 7.92 -4.53
C LEU A 92 -4.55 8.90 -3.36
N ILE A 93 -5.30 10.00 -3.39
CA ILE A 93 -5.33 10.96 -2.29
C ILE A 93 -5.87 10.31 -1.02
N THR A 94 -6.97 9.55 -1.13
CA THR A 94 -7.59 8.85 0.00
C THR A 94 -6.63 7.83 0.63
N ALA A 95 -5.97 7.01 -0.20
CA ALA A 95 -4.99 6.02 0.26
C ALA A 95 -3.80 6.69 0.95
N HIS A 96 -3.34 7.83 0.43
CA HIS A 96 -2.27 8.60 1.05
C HIS A 96 -2.66 9.08 2.46
N PHE A 97 -3.82 9.72 2.62
CA PHE A 97 -4.28 10.16 3.94
C PHE A 97 -4.57 8.98 4.88
N ALA A 98 -5.16 7.90 4.39
CA ALA A 98 -5.37 6.68 5.18
C ALA A 98 -4.03 6.15 5.72
N SER A 99 -2.97 6.11 4.90
CA SER A 99 -1.65 5.66 5.35
C SER A 99 -1.01 6.52 6.44
N GLN A 100 -1.39 7.80 6.56
CA GLN A 100 -0.91 8.68 7.63
C GLN A 100 -1.74 8.56 8.92
N LEU A 101 -3.01 8.15 8.80
CA LEU A 101 -3.93 7.97 9.92
C LEU A 101 -3.82 6.58 10.56
N ILE A 102 -3.32 5.59 9.81
CA ILE A 102 -3.03 4.26 10.33
C ILE A 102 -1.80 4.38 11.26
N VAL A 103 -2.07 4.36 12.57
CA VAL A 103 -1.07 4.06 13.59
C VAL A 103 -0.91 2.54 13.59
N ASP A 104 0.27 2.06 13.28
CA ASP A 104 0.54 0.63 13.18
C ASP A 104 0.83 0.09 14.60
N ASP A 105 -0.22 -0.18 15.38
CA ASP A 105 -0.12 -0.66 16.77
C ASP A 105 0.60 -2.02 16.89
N ASP A 106 0.70 -2.78 15.80
CA ASP A 106 1.40 -4.07 15.70
C ASP A 106 2.82 -3.95 15.09
N ALA A 107 3.23 -2.76 14.64
CA ALA A 107 4.58 -2.53 14.18
C ALA A 107 5.52 -2.39 15.38
N PHE A 108 5.98 -3.52 15.90
CA PHE A 108 7.07 -3.52 16.87
C PHE A 108 8.28 -2.78 16.28
N GLU A 109 8.57 -1.61 16.84
CA GLU A 109 9.77 -0.86 16.53
C GLU A 109 11.00 -1.75 16.74
N HIS A 110 12.04 -1.56 15.93
CA HIS A 110 13.25 -2.40 16.01
C HIS A 110 13.82 -2.42 17.44
N GLU A 111 13.69 -1.30 18.15
CA GLU A 111 14.07 -1.15 19.56
C GLU A 111 13.26 -2.05 20.50
N GLU A 112 11.93 -2.15 20.33
CA GLU A 112 11.09 -3.03 21.15
C GLU A 112 11.42 -4.50 20.90
N GLN A 113 11.70 -4.87 19.65
CA GLN A 113 12.14 -6.22 19.31
C GLN A 113 13.49 -6.55 19.94
N GLU A 114 14.43 -5.60 19.95
CA GLU A 114 15.73 -5.78 20.60
C GLU A 114 15.60 -5.87 22.12
N GLN A 115 14.76 -5.04 22.73
CA GLN A 115 14.44 -5.10 24.16
C GLN A 115 13.81 -6.44 24.53
N LEU A 116 12.79 -6.89 23.79
CA LEU A 116 12.15 -8.18 24.04
C LEU A 116 13.15 -9.35 23.91
N LYS A 117 14.02 -9.33 22.89
CA LYS A 117 15.10 -10.33 22.75
C LYS A 117 16.08 -10.28 23.90
N ALA A 118 16.45 -9.07 24.37
CA ALA A 118 17.34 -8.91 25.51
C ALA A 118 16.72 -9.45 26.81
N ASP A 119 15.43 -9.20 27.02
CA ASP A 119 14.68 -9.69 28.18
C ASP A 119 14.52 -11.21 28.15
N VAL A 120 14.23 -11.81 26.99
CA VAL A 120 14.21 -13.27 26.83
C VAL A 120 15.57 -13.90 27.13
N ARG A 121 16.67 -13.30 26.63
CA ARG A 121 18.03 -13.75 26.96
C ARG A 121 18.33 -13.62 28.46
N ARG A 122 17.87 -12.55 29.11
CA ARG A 122 18.05 -12.33 30.55
C ARG A 122 17.26 -13.35 31.38
N MET A 123 15.98 -13.54 31.08
CA MET A 123 15.13 -14.54 31.76
C MET A 123 15.76 -15.93 31.66
N ARG A 124 16.28 -16.28 30.49
CA ARG A 124 16.99 -17.54 30.29
C ARG A 124 18.23 -17.67 31.17
N ALA A 125 19.08 -16.66 31.21
CA ALA A 125 20.29 -16.71 32.05
C ALA A 125 19.95 -16.92 33.53
N LEU A 126 18.87 -16.29 34.02
CA LEU A 126 18.38 -16.50 35.38
C LEU A 126 17.84 -17.92 35.59
N LEU A 127 17.14 -18.49 34.61
CA LEU A 127 16.66 -19.88 34.68
C LEU A 127 17.82 -20.88 34.69
N GLU A 128 18.86 -20.65 33.88
CA GLU A 128 20.09 -21.45 33.87
C GLU A 128 20.80 -21.38 35.23
N GLU A 129 20.88 -20.20 35.84
CA GLU A 129 21.45 -20.04 37.18
C GLU A 129 20.63 -20.78 38.26
N ILE A 130 19.30 -20.68 38.24
CA ILE A 130 18.43 -21.37 39.19
C ILE A 130 18.52 -22.89 39.01
N ALA A 131 18.52 -23.37 37.77
CA ALA A 131 18.64 -24.79 37.45
C ALA A 131 19.96 -25.38 37.96
N LEU A 132 21.07 -24.67 37.78
CA LEU A 132 22.37 -25.05 38.34
C LEU A 132 22.34 -25.15 39.86
N ARG A 133 21.75 -24.16 40.55
CA ARG A 133 21.62 -24.16 42.01
C ARG A 133 20.76 -25.31 42.53
N GLN A 134 19.76 -25.74 41.76
CA GLN A 134 18.85 -26.83 42.13
C GLN A 134 19.28 -28.20 41.61
N GLY A 135 20.40 -28.30 40.87
CA GLY A 135 20.86 -29.55 40.28
C GLY A 135 19.92 -30.10 39.20
N ILE A 136 19.16 -29.22 38.54
CA ILE A 136 18.20 -29.58 37.49
C ILE A 136 18.89 -29.46 36.13
N GLU A 137 18.86 -30.53 35.33
CA GLU A 137 19.37 -30.52 33.96
C GLU A 137 18.35 -29.85 33.02
N LEU A 138 18.78 -28.82 32.31
CA LEU A 138 17.95 -28.13 31.31
C LEU A 138 17.93 -28.93 30.00
N PRO A 139 16.77 -29.07 29.33
CA PRO A 139 16.70 -29.66 28.01
C PRO A 139 17.50 -28.85 26.99
N ASP A 140 18.25 -29.54 26.12
CA ASP A 140 18.91 -28.89 24.99
C ASP A 140 17.90 -28.13 24.13
N LEU A 141 18.29 -26.94 23.69
CA LEU A 141 17.49 -26.23 22.72
C LEU A 141 17.38 -27.05 21.44
N PRO A 142 16.17 -27.13 20.85
CA PRO A 142 16.06 -27.47 19.45
C PRO A 142 16.94 -26.52 18.62
N PRO A 143 17.64 -27.00 17.59
CA PRO A 143 18.39 -26.12 16.69
C PRO A 143 17.48 -25.00 16.19
N GLU A 144 18.01 -23.78 16.14
CA GLU A 144 17.28 -22.62 15.61
C GLU A 144 16.73 -22.99 14.23
N ARG A 145 15.41 -23.14 14.15
CA ARG A 145 14.75 -23.22 12.85
C ARG A 145 14.73 -21.81 12.29
N PRO A 146 15.17 -21.59 11.04
CA PRO A 146 15.06 -20.29 10.42
C PRO A 146 13.61 -19.83 10.54
N VAL A 147 13.40 -18.67 11.15
CA VAL A 147 12.08 -18.08 11.32
C VAL A 147 11.57 -17.79 9.92
N SER A 148 10.59 -18.58 9.49
CA SER A 148 9.84 -18.37 8.28
C SER A 148 9.04 -17.07 8.46
N GLY A 149 9.55 -15.95 7.90
CA GLY A 149 8.85 -14.65 7.91
C GLY A 149 7.45 -14.74 7.27
N PRO A 150 6.58 -13.72 7.47
CA PRO A 150 5.25 -13.72 6.88
C PRO A 150 5.36 -13.90 5.35
N GLY A 151 4.93 -15.05 4.84
CA GLY A 151 5.03 -15.42 3.42
C GLY A 151 5.86 -16.68 3.08
N SER A 152 6.52 -17.32 4.05
CA SER A 152 7.36 -18.52 3.81
C SER A 152 6.72 -19.84 4.27
N ALA A 153 5.41 -19.84 4.52
CA ALA A 153 4.66 -21.08 4.54
C ALA A 153 4.70 -21.69 3.14
N GLY A 154 5.54 -22.71 2.95
CA GLY A 154 5.51 -23.56 1.76
C GLY A 154 4.07 -24.05 1.51
N PRO A 155 3.69 -24.29 0.25
CA PRO A 155 2.31 -24.60 -0.11
C PRO A 155 1.79 -25.79 0.71
N PRO A 156 0.48 -25.84 1.03
CA PRO A 156 -0.08 -26.75 2.05
C PRO A 156 0.25 -28.25 1.92
N TRP A 157 0.69 -28.68 0.72
CA TRP A 157 1.04 -30.06 0.38
C TRP A 157 2.47 -30.47 0.78
N GLU A 158 3.35 -29.55 1.18
CA GLU A 158 4.73 -29.85 1.64
C GLU A 158 4.81 -30.27 3.12
N ARG A 159 3.68 -30.35 3.84
CA ARG A 159 3.69 -30.80 5.25
C ARG A 159 4.02 -32.29 5.31
N PRO A 160 5.15 -32.72 5.92
CA PRO A 160 5.45 -34.14 6.05
C PRO A 160 4.37 -34.81 6.91
N GLY A 161 3.69 -35.78 6.32
CA GLY A 161 2.55 -36.48 6.91
C GLY A 161 2.92 -37.09 8.26
N ARG A 162 2.07 -36.82 9.26
CA ARG A 162 2.16 -37.40 10.62
C ARG A 162 1.96 -38.91 10.52
N SER A 163 3.04 -39.67 10.31
CA SER A 163 3.00 -41.13 10.29
C SER A 163 2.65 -41.64 11.69
N GLY A 164 1.39 -42.00 11.88
CA GLY A 164 0.89 -42.58 13.12
C GLY A 164 1.61 -43.89 13.43
N ARG A 165 2.43 -43.90 14.49
CA ARG A 165 2.87 -45.13 15.16
C ARG A 165 1.64 -45.87 15.71
N ARG A 166 1.11 -46.83 14.94
CA ARG A 166 0.19 -47.84 15.48
C ARG A 166 1.00 -48.81 16.35
N ARG A 167 0.81 -48.74 17.66
CA ARG A 167 1.22 -49.82 18.59
C ARG A 167 0.39 -51.06 18.26
N ARG A 168 1.03 -52.20 18.04
CA ARG A 168 0.36 -53.51 18.00
C ARG A 168 0.15 -54.00 19.45
N PRO A 169 -1.03 -54.53 19.82
CA PRO A 169 -1.18 -55.28 21.05
C PRO A 169 -0.65 -56.72 20.87
N ARG A 170 -0.14 -57.29 21.96
CA ARG A 170 0.17 -58.72 22.10
C ARG A 170 -1.11 -59.51 22.33
#